data_AF-A0A2E0BH70-F1
#
_entry.id   AF-A0A2E0BH70-F1
#
_cell.length_a   1.000
_cell.length_b   1.000
_cell.length_c   1.000
_cell.angle_alpha   90.00
_cell.angle_beta   90.00
_cell.angle_gamma   90.00
#
_symmetry.space_group_name_H-M   'P 1'
#
loop_
_entity.id
_entity.type
_entity.pdbx_description
1 polymer ?
#
loop_
_entity_poly.entity_id
_entity_poly.type
_entity_poly.pdbx_seq_one_letter_code
_entity_poly.pdbx_strand_id
1 'polypeptide(L)'
;MAANLIPQLPSDTQVWQEINESGQSIYYLVYKLPKEAAELSPGLQNFTFRYKVKDLKEITATGTVTPDVVITKNGEVYSTEGSSNITADDYTNSFYFGDHTQLASIHGGMEAGAVGYEYFVEALEQESKYKPYIFSKNAAGQYDYLAVALEAAKEGRTARESELAQTTWWLKHTATERQQMNAAHKDPATFSANGIKTREEIIGKMLSSGLTTLDPAVIDAITQKKQYGIFDDNDVNNTIQKLANPLIRFTLDPEVKAALEGKTLETIELTRQMENTINSILGPGTSDNFNLEQLTADYADNPTAFTQEFLPKLQDQFQTTYAQYKGTNVKAYEEIAPSLRSEWVSITGQKADETTAQWKQFAATNDIAERKDIAFAAAADLGTQAYRDQVISDLENNFGKAGARATGGGSFR
;
A
#
# COMPACT_ATOMS: atom_id res chain seq x y z
N MET A 1 -35.33 13.27 -12.61
CA MET A 1 -34.05 13.25 -11.89
C MET A 1 -33.03 13.88 -12.82
N ALA A 2 -32.53 15.07 -12.47
CA ALA A 2 -31.52 15.75 -13.27
C ALA A 2 -30.27 14.86 -13.28
N ALA A 3 -29.75 14.54 -14.46
CA ALA A 3 -28.43 13.94 -14.58
C ALA A 3 -27.46 14.94 -13.92
N ASN A 4 -26.77 14.51 -12.86
CA ASN A 4 -25.63 15.23 -12.31
C ASN A 4 -24.52 15.17 -13.36
N LEU A 5 -24.64 15.99 -14.39
CA LEU A 5 -23.53 16.34 -15.28
C LEU A 5 -22.45 16.92 -14.37
N ILE A 6 -21.21 16.45 -14.49
CA ILE A 6 -20.05 16.99 -13.76
C ILE A 6 -20.09 18.53 -13.92
N PRO A 7 -20.49 19.32 -12.89
CA PRO A 7 -21.13 20.61 -13.17
C PRO A 7 -20.20 21.70 -13.72
N GLN A 8 -18.88 21.56 -13.60
CA GLN A 8 -17.91 22.26 -14.45
C GLN A 8 -16.54 21.61 -14.31
N LEU A 9 -16.13 20.88 -15.34
CA LEU A 9 -14.74 20.48 -15.52
C LEU A 9 -13.84 21.74 -15.52
N PRO A 10 -12.58 21.66 -15.05
CA PRO A 10 -11.61 22.74 -15.19
C PRO A 10 -11.61 23.34 -16.60
N SER A 11 -11.45 24.65 -16.70
CA SER A 11 -11.53 25.33 -18.00
C SER A 11 -10.45 24.88 -19.00
N ASP A 12 -9.37 24.26 -18.50
CA ASP A 12 -8.26 23.71 -19.27
C ASP A 12 -8.39 22.20 -19.54
N THR A 13 -9.52 21.58 -19.18
CA THR A 13 -9.78 20.17 -19.47
C THR A 13 -9.89 19.93 -20.97
N GLN A 14 -9.18 18.92 -21.45
CA GLN A 14 -9.35 18.42 -22.80
C GLN A 14 -9.91 17.00 -22.80
N VAL A 15 -10.85 16.74 -23.69
CA VAL A 15 -11.40 15.42 -23.94
C VAL A 15 -10.64 14.76 -25.08
N TRP A 16 -9.89 13.72 -24.75
CA TRP A 16 -9.13 12.94 -25.71
C TRP A 16 -9.83 11.62 -26.02
N GLN A 17 -9.94 11.27 -27.30
CA GLN A 17 -10.40 9.96 -27.76
C GLN A 17 -9.21 9.14 -28.24
N GLU A 18 -9.07 7.94 -27.71
CA GLU A 18 -8.10 6.94 -28.15
C GLU A 18 -8.83 5.78 -28.80
N ILE A 19 -8.48 5.46 -30.04
CA ILE A 19 -8.98 4.29 -30.76
C ILE A 19 -7.97 3.16 -30.55
N ASN A 20 -8.34 2.16 -29.76
CA ASN A 20 -7.46 1.03 -29.48
C ASN A 20 -7.29 0.09 -30.70
N GLU A 21 -6.44 -0.92 -30.55
CA GLU A 21 -6.16 -1.90 -31.62
C GLU A 21 -7.40 -2.65 -32.13
N SER A 22 -8.42 -2.84 -31.27
CA SER A 22 -9.69 -3.46 -31.63
C SER A 22 -10.70 -2.48 -32.26
N GLY A 23 -10.30 -1.22 -32.48
CA GLY A 23 -11.13 -0.18 -33.09
C GLY A 23 -12.15 0.42 -32.13
N GLN A 24 -12.07 0.13 -30.84
CA GLN A 24 -12.94 0.68 -29.81
C GLN A 24 -12.44 2.06 -29.39
N SER A 25 -13.38 2.98 -29.21
CA SER A 25 -13.10 4.32 -28.70
C SER A 25 -13.08 4.32 -27.19
N ILE A 26 -11.99 4.82 -26.62
CA ILE A 26 -11.82 5.07 -25.20
C ILE A 26 -11.64 6.58 -25.03
N TYR A 27 -12.33 7.17 -24.05
CA TYR A 27 -12.29 8.61 -23.83
C TYR A 27 -11.56 8.91 -22.53
N TYR A 28 -10.82 10.02 -22.51
CA TYR A 28 -10.08 10.50 -21.36
C TYR A 28 -10.30 11.99 -21.16
N LEU A 29 -10.41 12.41 -19.90
CA LEU A 29 -10.28 13.80 -19.48
C LEU A 29 -8.81 14.05 -19.15
N VAL A 30 -8.17 14.98 -19.85
CA VAL A 30 -6.73 15.23 -19.80
C VAL A 30 -6.48 16.65 -19.37
N TYR A 31 -5.49 16.80 -18.48
CA TYR A 31 -5.11 18.04 -17.83
C TYR A 31 -3.63 18.30 -18.03
N LYS A 32 -3.25 19.56 -18.11
CA LYS A 32 -1.86 20.00 -18.12
C LYS A 32 -1.59 20.83 -16.89
N LEU A 33 -0.45 20.61 -16.26
CA LEU A 33 -0.04 21.42 -15.13
C LEU A 33 0.18 22.88 -15.63
N PRO A 34 -0.53 23.90 -15.12
CA PRO A 34 -0.31 25.29 -15.48
C PRO A 34 1.14 25.71 -15.20
N LYS A 35 1.59 26.68 -16.00
CA LYS A 35 2.99 27.11 -16.03
C LYS A 35 3.46 27.63 -14.68
N GLU A 36 2.58 28.35 -13.97
CA GLU A 36 2.80 28.92 -12.65
C GLU A 36 3.08 27.84 -11.60
N ALA A 37 2.38 26.70 -11.69
CA ALA A 37 2.60 25.57 -10.81
C ALA A 37 3.89 24.80 -11.13
N ALA A 38 4.23 24.72 -12.41
CA ALA A 38 5.47 24.08 -12.84
C ALA A 38 6.72 24.92 -12.56
N GLU A 39 6.57 26.23 -12.39
CA GLU A 39 7.63 27.13 -11.92
C GLU A 39 7.98 26.87 -10.44
N LEU A 40 7.00 26.44 -9.63
CA LEU A 40 7.22 26.00 -8.24
C LEU A 40 7.85 24.61 -8.13
N SER A 41 7.88 23.85 -9.23
CA SER A 41 8.44 22.49 -9.28
C SER A 41 9.21 22.26 -10.59
N PRO A 42 10.48 22.72 -10.67
CA PRO A 42 11.29 22.61 -11.88
C PRO A 42 11.35 21.17 -12.40
N GLY A 43 10.85 20.94 -13.62
CA GLY A 43 10.80 19.62 -14.28
C GLY A 43 9.38 19.14 -14.62
N LEU A 44 8.33 19.81 -14.10
CA LEU A 44 6.92 19.45 -14.34
C LEU A 44 6.22 20.34 -15.39
N GLN A 45 6.97 21.10 -16.19
CA GLN A 45 6.42 22.13 -17.09
C GLN A 45 5.50 21.61 -18.20
N ASN A 46 5.67 20.34 -18.58
CA ASN A 46 4.81 19.67 -19.55
C ASN A 46 4.10 18.47 -18.94
N PHE A 47 4.03 18.42 -17.61
CA PHE A 47 3.37 17.32 -16.95
C PHE A 47 1.87 17.36 -17.23
N THR A 48 1.35 16.22 -17.64
CA THR A 48 -0.06 16.01 -17.94
C THR A 48 -0.55 14.80 -17.18
N PHE A 49 -1.84 14.80 -16.88
CA PHE A 49 -2.48 13.67 -16.22
C PHE A 49 -3.89 13.47 -16.77
N ARG A 50 -4.40 12.24 -16.67
CA ARG A 50 -5.63 11.82 -17.33
C ARG A 50 -6.49 10.88 -16.49
N TYR A 51 -7.80 10.98 -16.73
CA TYR A 51 -8.84 10.12 -16.18
C TYR A 51 -9.67 9.48 -17.30
N LYS A 52 -9.89 8.17 -17.25
CA LYS A 52 -10.73 7.43 -18.20
C LYS A 52 -12.20 7.74 -17.97
N VAL A 53 -12.93 8.05 -19.03
CA VAL A 53 -14.37 8.23 -19.00
C VAL A 53 -15.04 6.85 -19.07
N LYS A 54 -15.87 6.54 -18.07
CA LYS A 54 -16.63 5.27 -18.00
C LYS A 54 -17.96 5.35 -18.73
N ASP A 55 -18.69 6.45 -18.57
CA ASP A 55 -19.95 6.71 -19.27
C ASP A 55 -19.91 8.13 -19.88
N LEU A 56 -20.10 8.23 -21.19
CA LEU A 56 -20.10 9.52 -21.88
C LEU A 56 -21.24 10.44 -21.44
N LYS A 57 -22.33 9.86 -20.89
CA LYS A 57 -23.45 10.63 -20.35
C LYS A 57 -23.11 11.40 -19.07
N GLU A 58 -22.04 10.99 -18.38
CA GLU A 58 -21.58 11.67 -17.16
C GLU A 58 -20.76 12.93 -17.48
N ILE A 59 -20.24 13.03 -18.71
CA ILE A 59 -19.52 14.22 -19.20
C ILE A 59 -20.32 15.06 -20.21
N THR A 60 -21.38 14.53 -20.84
CA THR A 60 -22.27 15.33 -21.71
C THR A 60 -23.75 14.98 -21.56
N ALA A 61 -24.59 16.02 -21.60
CA ALA A 61 -26.06 15.89 -21.46
C ALA A 61 -26.71 15.05 -22.57
N THR A 62 -26.06 14.98 -23.73
CA THR A 62 -26.57 14.33 -24.94
C THR A 62 -26.03 12.91 -25.11
N GLY A 63 -25.04 12.49 -24.31
CA GLY A 63 -24.28 11.25 -24.49
C GLY A 63 -23.42 11.21 -25.76
N THR A 64 -23.39 12.30 -26.53
CA THR A 64 -22.49 12.51 -27.65
C THR A 64 -21.40 13.45 -27.20
N VAL A 65 -20.15 13.00 -27.30
CA VAL A 65 -18.95 13.75 -26.92
C VAL A 65 -18.20 14.09 -28.19
N THR A 66 -17.97 15.37 -28.43
CA THR A 66 -16.99 15.81 -29.42
C THR A 66 -15.65 15.85 -28.70
N PRO A 67 -14.71 14.93 -28.98
CA PRO A 67 -13.38 15.00 -28.38
C PRO A 67 -12.64 16.19 -28.97
N ASP A 68 -11.76 16.83 -28.20
CA ASP A 68 -10.85 17.90 -28.67
C ASP A 68 -9.70 17.33 -29.52
N VAL A 69 -9.30 16.10 -29.21
CA VAL A 69 -8.24 15.36 -29.90
C VAL A 69 -8.60 13.90 -30.07
N VAL A 70 -8.31 13.34 -31.24
CA VAL A 70 -8.48 11.92 -31.57
C VAL A 70 -7.11 11.31 -31.88
N ILE A 71 -6.77 10.23 -31.19
CA ILE A 71 -5.61 9.39 -31.46
C ILE A 71 -6.12 8.10 -32.11
N THR A 72 -5.62 7.81 -33.31
CA THR A 72 -5.95 6.57 -34.00
C THR A 72 -5.11 5.41 -33.46
N LYS A 73 -5.56 4.18 -33.75
CA LYS A 73 -4.81 2.95 -33.45
C LYS A 73 -3.38 2.91 -34.02
N ASN A 74 -3.07 3.75 -35.01
CA ASN A 74 -1.75 3.85 -35.62
C ASN A 74 -0.89 4.95 -34.98
N GLY A 75 -1.38 5.61 -33.93
CA GLY A 75 -0.72 6.73 -33.26
C GLY A 75 -0.87 8.08 -33.98
N GLU A 76 -1.73 8.17 -35.00
CA GLU A 76 -1.97 9.45 -35.69
C GLU A 76 -2.88 10.33 -34.83
N VAL A 77 -2.53 11.62 -34.71
CA VAL A 77 -3.24 12.57 -33.83
C VAL A 77 -3.94 13.64 -34.65
N TYR A 78 -5.24 13.80 -34.41
CA TYR A 78 -6.11 14.76 -35.07
C TYR A 78 -6.78 15.66 -34.03
N SER A 79 -6.53 16.96 -34.08
CA SER A 79 -7.29 17.94 -33.30
C SER A 79 -8.56 18.32 -34.07
N THR A 80 -9.71 18.26 -33.41
CA THR A 80 -11.04 18.47 -33.99
C THR A 80 -11.46 19.95 -33.95
N GLU A 81 -11.01 20.70 -32.94
CA GLU A 81 -11.21 22.14 -32.78
C GLU A 81 -9.92 22.80 -32.30
N GLY A 82 -9.38 23.75 -33.08
CA GLY A 82 -8.30 24.70 -32.76
C GLY A 82 -7.28 24.37 -31.65
N SER A 83 -6.03 24.11 -32.05
CA SER A 83 -4.81 24.09 -31.22
C SER A 83 -4.98 23.60 -29.76
N SER A 84 -4.78 22.29 -29.54
CA SER A 84 -4.54 21.78 -28.20
C SER A 84 -3.22 22.33 -27.62
N ASN A 85 -3.24 22.76 -26.35
CA ASN A 85 -2.04 23.09 -25.56
C ASN A 85 -1.31 21.85 -24.99
N ILE A 86 -1.85 20.65 -25.25
CA ILE A 86 -1.33 19.33 -24.87
C ILE A 86 -0.93 18.61 -26.16
N THR A 87 0.35 18.30 -26.32
CA THR A 87 0.82 17.58 -27.51
C THR A 87 0.47 16.09 -27.44
N ALA A 88 0.56 15.39 -28.58
CA ALA A 88 0.45 13.92 -28.62
C ALA A 88 1.47 13.24 -27.69
N ASP A 89 2.67 13.79 -27.62
CA ASP A 89 3.74 13.32 -26.74
C ASP A 89 3.38 13.61 -25.28
N ASP A 90 2.88 14.82 -24.98
CA ASP A 90 2.38 15.14 -23.63
C ASP A 90 1.25 14.17 -23.22
N TYR A 91 0.30 13.84 -24.11
CA TYR A 91 -0.77 12.88 -23.82
C TYR A 91 -0.24 11.46 -23.61
N THR A 92 0.65 11.00 -24.48
CA THR A 92 1.27 9.67 -24.38
C THR A 92 1.99 9.52 -23.04
N ASN A 93 2.59 10.62 -22.59
CA ASN A 93 3.34 10.72 -21.35
C ASN A 93 2.50 11.10 -20.14
N SER A 94 1.18 11.21 -20.30
CA SER A 94 0.29 11.64 -19.22
C SER A 94 0.12 10.58 -18.14
N PHE A 95 0.18 11.01 -16.89
CA PHE A 95 -0.03 10.14 -15.75
C PHE A 95 -1.50 9.73 -15.63
N TYR A 96 -1.75 8.43 -15.51
CA TYR A 96 -3.11 7.89 -15.39
C TYR A 96 -3.54 7.81 -13.92
N PHE A 97 -4.52 8.62 -13.53
CA PHE A 97 -5.06 8.60 -12.17
C PHE A 97 -6.20 7.60 -11.96
N GLY A 98 -6.80 7.10 -13.04
CA GLY A 98 -7.93 6.18 -12.95
C GLY A 98 -9.09 6.67 -13.81
N ASP A 99 -10.31 6.63 -13.29
CA ASP A 99 -11.52 7.00 -14.04
C ASP A 99 -12.17 8.29 -13.55
N HIS A 100 -13.02 8.88 -14.39
CA HIS A 100 -13.63 10.17 -14.13
C HIS A 100 -14.64 10.18 -12.96
N THR A 101 -15.06 9.03 -12.43
CA THR A 101 -15.88 8.99 -11.21
C THR A 101 -15.05 9.35 -9.97
N GLN A 102 -13.75 9.02 -10.00
CA GLN A 102 -12.79 9.48 -8.98
C GLN A 102 -12.61 10.99 -9.08
N LEU A 103 -12.54 11.55 -10.29
CA LEU A 103 -12.53 13.00 -10.49
C LEU A 103 -13.80 13.68 -9.94
N ALA A 104 -14.98 13.09 -10.16
CA ALA A 104 -16.24 13.62 -9.63
C ALA A 104 -16.26 13.64 -8.08
N SER A 105 -15.55 12.73 -7.43
CA SER A 105 -15.41 12.72 -5.96
C SER A 105 -14.55 13.88 -5.42
N ILE A 106 -13.62 14.40 -6.23
CA ILE A 106 -12.77 15.56 -5.90
C ILE A 106 -13.55 16.88 -6.07
N HIS A 107 -14.40 16.96 -7.10
CA HIS A 107 -15.17 18.15 -7.44
C HIS A 107 -16.07 18.67 -6.29
N GLY A 108 -16.47 17.82 -5.33
CA GLY A 108 -17.25 18.25 -4.16
C GLY A 108 -16.52 19.20 -3.21
N GLY A 109 -15.19 19.35 -3.34
CA GLY A 109 -14.35 20.22 -2.50
C GLY A 109 -13.76 21.46 -3.19
N MET A 110 -13.90 21.59 -4.51
CA MET A 110 -13.23 22.64 -5.29
C MET A 110 -14.18 23.78 -5.68
N GLU A 111 -13.68 25.02 -5.70
CA GLU A 111 -14.44 26.18 -6.18
C GLU A 111 -14.69 26.13 -7.70
N ALA A 112 -15.78 26.75 -8.15
CA ALA A 112 -16.10 26.83 -9.57
C ALA A 112 -15.03 27.64 -10.32
N GLY A 113 -14.43 27.04 -11.36
CA GLY A 113 -13.36 27.66 -12.14
C GLY A 113 -11.94 27.32 -11.69
N ALA A 114 -11.78 26.35 -10.76
CA ALA A 114 -10.46 25.83 -10.38
C ALA A 114 -9.67 25.29 -11.59
N VAL A 115 -8.36 25.50 -11.55
CA VAL A 115 -7.44 25.14 -12.65
C VAL A 115 -6.95 23.70 -12.52
N GLY A 116 -6.47 23.10 -13.61
CA GLY A 116 -5.94 21.73 -13.62
C GLY A 116 -4.88 21.44 -12.54
N TYR A 117 -4.07 22.43 -12.11
CA TYR A 117 -3.13 22.22 -11.00
C TYR A 117 -3.80 21.99 -9.64
N GLU A 118 -4.83 22.76 -9.31
CA GLU A 118 -5.49 22.61 -8.02
C GLU A 118 -6.20 21.26 -7.96
N TYR A 119 -6.83 20.85 -9.08
CA TYR A 119 -7.35 19.49 -9.24
C TYR A 119 -6.28 18.41 -9.17
N PHE A 120 -5.07 18.67 -9.65
CA PHE A 120 -3.95 17.74 -9.55
C PHE A 120 -3.47 17.56 -8.10
N VAL A 121 -3.29 18.66 -7.36
CA VAL A 121 -2.91 18.62 -5.95
C VAL A 121 -3.97 17.89 -5.14
N GLU A 122 -5.24 18.24 -5.31
CA GLU A 122 -6.32 17.59 -4.59
C GLU A 122 -6.49 16.13 -5.01
N ALA A 123 -6.26 15.80 -6.27
CA ALA A 123 -6.21 14.42 -6.74
C ALA A 123 -5.09 13.63 -6.06
N LEU A 124 -3.89 14.20 -5.99
CA LEU A 124 -2.77 13.58 -5.28
C LEU A 124 -3.11 13.40 -3.79
N GLU A 125 -3.75 14.37 -3.17
CA GLU A 125 -4.17 14.30 -1.77
C GLU A 125 -5.24 13.22 -1.55
N GLN A 126 -6.30 13.18 -2.37
CA GLN A 126 -7.32 12.14 -2.26
C GLN A 126 -6.75 10.75 -2.57
N GLU A 127 -5.91 10.63 -3.59
CA GLU A 127 -5.25 9.37 -3.93
C GLU A 127 -4.26 8.94 -2.85
N SER A 128 -3.58 9.89 -2.17
CA SER A 128 -2.64 9.57 -1.10
C SER A 128 -3.30 8.87 0.10
N LYS A 129 -4.59 9.11 0.33
CA LYS A 129 -5.37 8.38 1.35
C LYS A 129 -5.37 6.87 1.09
N TYR A 130 -5.34 6.45 -0.17
CA TYR A 130 -5.32 5.05 -0.59
C TYR A 130 -3.95 4.59 -1.11
N LYS A 131 -3.06 5.53 -1.42
CA LYS A 131 -1.73 5.32 -2.00
C LYS A 131 -0.72 6.19 -1.26
N PRO A 132 -0.41 5.88 0.01
CA PRO A 132 0.39 6.76 0.86
C PRO A 132 1.81 6.98 0.33
N TYR A 133 2.31 6.07 -0.50
CA TYR A 133 3.59 6.20 -1.19
C TYR A 133 3.63 7.36 -2.20
N ILE A 134 2.49 7.93 -2.62
CA ILE A 134 2.44 9.07 -3.54
C ILE A 134 3.28 10.24 -3.02
N PHE A 135 3.24 10.49 -1.71
CA PHE A 135 4.02 11.55 -1.06
C PHE A 135 5.31 11.06 -0.41
N SER A 136 5.80 9.87 -0.80
CA SER A 136 7.11 9.37 -0.37
C SER A 136 8.20 10.37 -0.70
N LYS A 137 9.06 10.67 0.28
CA LYS A 137 10.21 11.57 0.14
C LYS A 137 11.51 10.83 0.44
N ASN A 138 12.55 11.15 -0.33
CA ASN A 138 13.91 10.72 -0.03
C ASN A 138 14.54 11.52 1.12
N ALA A 139 15.77 11.15 1.52
CA ALA A 139 16.52 11.83 2.58
C ALA A 139 16.81 13.32 2.30
N ALA A 140 16.71 13.77 1.04
CA ALA A 140 16.85 15.16 0.63
C ALA A 140 15.51 15.92 0.60
N GLY A 141 14.40 15.28 1.04
CA GLY A 141 13.07 15.88 1.08
C GLY A 141 12.35 15.92 -0.28
N GLN A 142 12.86 15.25 -1.30
CA GLN A 142 12.30 15.23 -2.65
C GLN A 142 11.34 14.06 -2.82
N TYR A 143 10.23 14.26 -3.55
CA TYR A 143 9.25 13.20 -3.84
C TYR A 143 9.82 12.14 -4.78
N ASP A 144 10.32 11.04 -4.21
CA ASP A 144 11.09 10.04 -4.95
C ASP A 144 10.20 9.06 -5.72
N TYR A 145 9.06 8.72 -5.14
CA TYR A 145 8.05 7.92 -5.81
C TYR A 145 7.49 8.64 -7.05
N LEU A 146 7.07 9.90 -6.89
CA LEU A 146 6.56 10.68 -8.01
C LEU A 146 7.63 10.81 -9.08
N ALA A 147 8.89 11.09 -8.74
CA ALA A 147 9.97 11.15 -9.73
C ALA A 147 10.07 9.87 -10.58
N VAL A 148 10.04 8.69 -9.95
CA VAL A 148 10.06 7.39 -10.66
C VAL A 148 8.82 7.21 -11.53
N ALA A 149 7.64 7.48 -10.98
CA ALA A 149 6.38 7.29 -11.68
C ALA A 149 6.25 8.25 -12.88
N LEU A 150 6.75 9.47 -12.74
CA LEU A 150 6.80 10.49 -13.77
C LEU A 150 7.81 10.18 -14.87
N GLU A 151 9.00 9.68 -14.54
CA GLU A 151 9.98 9.25 -15.55
C GLU A 151 9.46 8.05 -16.35
N ALA A 152 8.83 7.08 -15.70
CA ALA A 152 8.19 5.98 -16.42
C ALA A 152 7.06 6.47 -17.33
N ALA A 153 6.25 7.41 -16.85
CA ALA A 153 5.20 8.03 -17.65
C ALA A 153 5.77 8.78 -18.86
N LYS A 154 6.89 9.51 -18.73
CA LYS A 154 7.61 10.14 -19.86
C LYS A 154 8.08 9.15 -20.93
N GLU A 155 8.22 7.88 -20.58
CA GLU A 155 8.56 6.79 -21.50
C GLU A 155 7.32 6.05 -22.02
N GLY A 156 6.12 6.56 -21.77
CA GLY A 156 4.85 5.96 -22.21
C GLY A 156 4.52 4.63 -21.53
N ARG A 157 5.09 4.37 -20.35
CA ARG A 157 4.96 3.09 -19.63
C ARG A 157 4.64 3.29 -18.15
N THR A 158 4.20 2.23 -17.48
CA THR A 158 4.12 2.21 -16.01
C THR A 158 5.52 1.99 -15.42
N ALA A 159 5.74 2.53 -14.21
CA ALA A 159 6.98 2.26 -13.48
C ALA A 159 7.16 0.75 -13.27
N ARG A 160 8.38 0.27 -13.52
CA ARG A 160 8.76 -1.11 -13.29
C ARG A 160 8.96 -1.31 -11.80
N GLU A 161 8.69 -2.53 -11.34
CA GLU A 161 8.94 -2.92 -9.95
C GLU A 161 10.38 -2.62 -9.50
N SER A 162 11.38 -2.84 -10.36
CA SER A 162 12.78 -2.52 -10.05
C SER A 162 13.08 -1.03 -9.86
N GLU A 163 12.26 -0.15 -10.44
CA GLU A 163 12.37 1.30 -10.29
C GLU A 163 11.66 1.75 -9.02
N LEU A 164 10.46 1.20 -8.75
CA LEU A 164 9.72 1.41 -7.51
C LEU A 164 10.48 0.90 -6.29
N ALA A 165 11.23 -0.19 -6.46
CA ALA A 165 12.06 -0.79 -5.41
C ALA A 165 13.16 0.12 -4.87
N GLN A 166 13.46 1.22 -5.56
CA GLN A 166 14.46 2.20 -5.16
C GLN A 166 13.85 3.35 -4.34
N THR A 167 12.52 3.43 -4.25
CA THR A 167 11.82 4.49 -3.50
C THR A 167 11.94 4.26 -2.00
N THR A 168 11.98 5.34 -1.23
CA THR A 168 12.12 5.32 0.24
C THR A 168 10.97 4.60 0.90
N TRP A 169 9.74 4.80 0.40
CA TRP A 169 8.59 4.04 0.88
C TRP A 169 8.79 2.55 0.66
N TRP A 170 9.15 2.11 -0.54
CA TRP A 170 9.36 0.69 -0.81
C TRP A 170 10.35 0.05 0.18
N LEU A 171 11.51 0.68 0.37
CA LEU A 171 12.56 0.16 1.25
C LEU A 171 12.11 0.01 2.71
N LYS A 172 11.16 0.84 3.16
CA LYS A 172 10.69 0.90 4.56
C LYS A 172 9.44 0.06 4.87
N HIS A 173 8.74 -0.45 3.86
CA HIS A 173 7.47 -1.15 4.04
C HIS A 173 7.59 -2.66 3.82
N THR A 174 6.62 -3.42 4.32
CA THR A 174 6.61 -4.88 4.31
C THR A 174 6.39 -5.46 2.91
N ALA A 175 6.63 -6.76 2.74
CA ALA A 175 6.42 -7.45 1.48
C ALA A 175 4.96 -7.39 0.99
N THR A 176 3.99 -7.46 1.89
CA THR A 176 2.56 -7.36 1.57
C THR A 176 2.23 -5.96 1.05
N GLU A 177 2.71 -4.93 1.71
CA GLU A 177 2.50 -3.53 1.31
C GLU A 177 3.12 -3.22 -0.06
N ARG A 178 4.34 -3.72 -0.31
CA ARG A 178 5.02 -3.63 -1.62
C ARG A 178 4.23 -4.34 -2.72
N GLN A 179 3.65 -5.50 -2.42
CA GLN A 179 2.81 -6.23 -3.37
C GLN A 179 1.55 -5.43 -3.73
N GLN A 180 0.94 -4.73 -2.77
CA GLN A 180 -0.22 -3.88 -3.02
C GLN A 180 0.13 -2.62 -3.81
N MET A 181 1.28 -2.01 -3.54
CA MET A 181 1.82 -0.92 -4.37
C MET A 181 2.04 -1.37 -5.82
N ASN A 182 2.62 -2.57 -6.03
CA ASN A 182 2.76 -3.16 -7.36
C ASN A 182 1.41 -3.40 -8.04
N ALA A 183 0.42 -3.92 -7.30
CA ALA A 183 -0.93 -4.16 -7.82
C ALA A 183 -1.59 -2.83 -8.25
N ALA A 184 -1.45 -1.79 -7.42
CA ALA A 184 -1.93 -0.45 -7.71
C ALA A 184 -1.27 0.19 -8.94
N HIS A 185 -0.03 -0.18 -9.29
CA HIS A 185 0.63 0.28 -10.52
C HIS A 185 0.19 -0.48 -11.76
N LYS A 186 0.03 -1.80 -11.64
CA LYS A 186 -0.35 -2.65 -12.77
C LYS A 186 -1.80 -2.41 -13.19
N ASP A 187 -2.69 -2.22 -12.22
CA ASP A 187 -4.11 -1.92 -12.47
C ASP A 187 -4.64 -0.90 -11.45
N PRO A 188 -4.35 0.40 -11.67
CA PRO A 188 -4.79 1.47 -10.77
C PRO A 188 -6.31 1.57 -10.64
N ALA A 189 -7.05 1.25 -11.70
CA ALA A 189 -8.50 1.37 -11.72
C ALA A 189 -9.16 0.30 -10.85
N THR A 190 -8.75 -0.97 -11.00
CA THR A 190 -9.26 -2.06 -10.16
C THR A 190 -8.83 -1.88 -8.70
N PHE A 191 -7.59 -1.43 -8.45
CA PHE A 191 -7.13 -1.16 -7.09
C PHE A 191 -7.99 -0.10 -6.39
N SER A 192 -8.28 1.01 -7.08
CA SER A 192 -9.08 2.09 -6.52
C SER A 192 -10.54 1.66 -6.31
N ALA A 193 -11.12 0.92 -7.26
CA ALA A 193 -12.47 0.35 -7.11
C ALA A 193 -12.58 -0.62 -5.92
N ASN A 194 -11.56 -1.44 -5.68
CA ASN A 194 -11.50 -2.31 -4.51
C ASN A 194 -11.39 -1.52 -3.19
N GLY A 195 -10.64 -0.41 -3.19
CA GLY A 195 -10.58 0.50 -2.04
C GLY A 195 -11.95 1.11 -1.70
N ILE A 196 -12.69 1.58 -2.71
CA ILE A 196 -14.06 2.10 -2.55
C ILE A 196 -14.99 1.02 -1.99
N LYS A 197 -14.95 -0.19 -2.56
CA LYS A 197 -15.77 -1.31 -2.07
C LYS A 197 -15.43 -1.68 -0.62
N THR A 198 -14.15 -1.73 -0.28
CA THR A 198 -13.68 -2.01 1.09
C THR A 198 -14.19 -0.95 2.07
N ARG A 199 -14.17 0.33 1.66
CA ARG A 199 -14.72 1.45 2.42
C ARG A 199 -16.21 1.26 2.70
N GLU A 200 -17.00 0.93 1.69
CA GLU A 200 -18.44 0.70 1.83
C GLU A 200 -18.74 -0.48 2.77
N GLU A 201 -17.96 -1.56 2.69
CA GLU A 201 -18.06 -2.70 3.60
C GLU A 201 -17.77 -2.31 5.05
N ILE A 202 -16.72 -1.49 5.29
CA ILE A 202 -16.39 -0.97 6.63
C ILE A 202 -17.52 -0.09 7.16
N ILE A 203 -18.07 0.82 6.34
CA ILE A 203 -19.21 1.66 6.71
C ILE A 203 -20.40 0.79 7.12
N GLY A 204 -20.72 -0.25 6.34
CA GLY A 204 -21.78 -1.21 6.67
C GLY A 204 -21.55 -1.93 8.00
N LYS A 205 -20.31 -2.37 8.26
CA LYS A 205 -19.92 -2.99 9.55
C LYS A 205 -20.02 -2.01 10.72
N MET A 206 -19.65 -0.75 10.55
CA MET A 206 -19.78 0.28 11.59
C MET A 206 -21.24 0.56 11.95
N LEU A 207 -22.09 0.76 10.94
CA LEU A 207 -23.53 1.01 11.13
C LEU A 207 -24.22 -0.17 11.82
N SER A 208 -23.92 -1.40 11.38
CA SER A 208 -24.47 -2.62 12.00
C SER A 208 -23.97 -2.86 13.43
N SER A 209 -22.81 -2.31 13.80
CA SER A 209 -22.28 -2.32 15.16
C SER A 209 -22.85 -1.21 16.05
N GLY A 210 -23.78 -0.40 15.54
CA GLY A 210 -24.48 0.64 16.29
C GLY A 210 -23.78 2.01 16.31
N LEU A 211 -22.72 2.20 15.52
CA LEU A 211 -22.09 3.51 15.34
C LEU A 211 -22.97 4.40 14.47
N THR A 212 -23.45 5.50 15.05
CA THR A 212 -24.32 6.47 14.36
C THR A 212 -23.56 7.70 13.85
N THR A 213 -22.38 7.97 14.42
CA THR A 213 -21.46 9.01 13.95
C THR A 213 -20.31 8.33 13.25
N LEU A 214 -20.21 8.56 11.94
CA LEU A 214 -19.18 7.98 11.10
C LEU A 214 -18.15 9.07 10.78
N ASP A 215 -16.98 8.97 11.41
CA ASP A 215 -15.86 9.86 11.12
C ASP A 215 -15.15 9.39 9.83
N PRO A 216 -15.13 10.21 8.75
CA PRO A 216 -14.48 9.84 7.50
C PRO A 216 -12.99 9.53 7.67
N ALA A 217 -12.26 10.21 8.55
CA ALA A 217 -10.83 10.00 8.76
C ALA A 217 -10.55 8.62 9.39
N VAL A 218 -11.40 8.21 10.33
CA VAL A 218 -11.33 6.87 10.95
C VAL A 218 -11.66 5.79 9.92
N ILE A 219 -12.66 6.02 9.07
CA ILE A 219 -12.99 5.10 7.97
C ILE A 219 -11.83 4.98 6.98
N ASP A 220 -11.20 6.09 6.61
CA ASP A 220 -10.05 6.13 5.69
C ASP A 220 -8.88 5.32 6.25
N ALA A 221 -8.54 5.52 7.53
CA ALA A 221 -7.47 4.81 8.22
C ALA A 221 -7.71 3.28 8.23
N ILE A 222 -8.90 2.83 8.63
CA ILE A 222 -9.23 1.39 8.64
C ILE A 222 -9.22 0.81 7.22
N THR A 223 -9.75 1.56 6.24
CA THR A 223 -9.79 1.14 4.83
C THR A 223 -8.39 0.95 4.28
N GLN A 224 -7.49 1.90 4.54
CA GLN A 224 -6.11 1.82 4.10
C GLN A 224 -5.41 0.60 4.70
N LYS A 225 -5.47 0.40 6.02
CA LYS A 225 -4.85 -0.76 6.68
C LYS A 225 -5.37 -2.09 6.11
N LYS A 226 -6.69 -2.19 5.84
CA LYS A 226 -7.28 -3.38 5.22
C LYS A 226 -6.80 -3.59 3.77
N GLN A 227 -6.77 -2.52 2.98
CA GLN A 227 -6.35 -2.56 1.58
C GLN A 227 -4.88 -2.95 1.41
N TYR A 228 -4.02 -2.53 2.33
CA TYR A 228 -2.60 -2.88 2.36
C TYR A 228 -2.31 -4.22 3.04
N GLY A 229 -3.34 -4.92 3.52
CA GLY A 229 -3.21 -6.22 4.18
C GLY A 229 -2.55 -6.16 5.56
N ILE A 230 -2.55 -4.97 6.18
CA ILE A 230 -2.11 -4.77 7.57
C ILE A 230 -3.23 -5.24 8.52
N PHE A 231 -4.49 -4.96 8.16
CA PHE A 231 -5.65 -5.49 8.88
C PHE A 231 -6.24 -6.70 8.16
N ASP A 232 -6.53 -7.74 8.92
CA ASP A 232 -7.45 -8.80 8.50
C ASP A 232 -8.92 -8.44 8.84
N ASP A 233 -9.86 -9.38 8.67
CA ASP A 233 -11.26 -9.13 9.03
C ASP A 233 -11.51 -9.08 10.54
N ASN A 234 -10.71 -9.79 11.33
CA ASN A 234 -10.78 -9.75 12.79
C ASN A 234 -10.29 -8.40 13.31
N ASP A 235 -9.20 -7.86 12.76
CA ASP A 235 -8.66 -6.54 13.15
C ASP A 235 -9.68 -5.43 12.88
N VAL A 236 -10.32 -5.45 11.71
CA VAL A 236 -11.41 -4.53 11.37
C VAL A 236 -12.57 -4.69 12.37
N ASN A 237 -13.01 -5.92 12.65
CA ASN A 237 -14.12 -6.16 13.56
C ASN A 237 -13.80 -5.74 15.01
N ASN A 238 -12.60 -6.05 15.51
CA ASN A 238 -12.15 -5.66 16.85
C ASN A 238 -12.05 -4.14 16.99
N THR A 239 -11.52 -3.48 15.97
CA THR A 239 -11.45 -2.01 15.89
C THR A 239 -12.84 -1.39 15.93
N ILE A 240 -13.77 -1.88 15.09
CA ILE A 240 -15.15 -1.37 15.06
C ILE A 240 -15.87 -1.62 16.39
N GLN A 241 -15.71 -2.80 17.00
CA GLN A 241 -16.29 -3.09 18.31
C GLN A 241 -15.74 -2.16 19.39
N LYS A 242 -14.44 -1.87 19.38
CA LYS A 242 -13.81 -0.93 20.31
C LYS A 242 -14.30 0.51 20.10
N LEU A 243 -14.52 0.92 18.87
CA LEU A 243 -15.13 2.23 18.56
C LEU A 243 -16.59 2.29 19.05
N ALA A 244 -17.37 1.23 18.86
CA ALA A 244 -18.75 1.14 19.34
C ALA A 244 -18.83 1.06 20.87
N ASN A 245 -17.85 0.43 21.52
CA ASN A 245 -17.77 0.28 22.97
C ASN A 245 -16.36 0.57 23.50
N PRO A 246 -16.10 1.81 23.97
CA PRO A 246 -14.81 2.21 24.50
C PRO A 246 -14.33 1.42 25.73
N LEU A 247 -15.22 0.70 26.42
CA LEU A 247 -14.88 -0.09 27.62
C LEU A 247 -14.19 -1.42 27.30
N ILE A 248 -14.17 -1.86 26.03
CA ILE A 248 -13.47 -3.07 25.61
C ILE A 248 -11.97 -2.90 25.85
N ARG A 249 -11.31 -3.90 26.47
CA ARG A 249 -9.86 -3.90 26.70
C ARG A 249 -9.10 -4.33 25.44
N PHE A 250 -9.20 -3.51 24.41
CA PHE A 250 -8.47 -3.60 23.16
C PHE A 250 -7.85 -2.22 22.89
N THR A 251 -6.58 -2.20 22.49
CA THR A 251 -5.89 -0.96 22.11
C THR A 251 -6.21 -0.69 20.65
N LEU A 252 -6.71 0.51 20.34
CA LEU A 252 -6.90 0.90 18.94
C LEU A 252 -5.55 0.98 18.26
N ASP A 253 -5.52 0.59 16.99
CA ASP A 253 -4.39 0.86 16.12
C ASP A 253 -4.00 2.35 16.20
N PRO A 254 -2.69 2.67 16.26
CA PRO A 254 -2.22 4.03 16.46
C PRO A 254 -2.72 5.04 15.42
N GLU A 255 -2.84 4.65 14.15
CA GLU A 255 -3.33 5.53 13.08
C GLU A 255 -4.84 5.73 13.19
N VAL A 256 -5.58 4.66 13.53
CA VAL A 256 -7.04 4.75 13.78
C VAL A 256 -7.32 5.63 15.01
N LYS A 257 -6.52 5.50 16.06
CA LYS A 257 -6.59 6.35 17.26
C LYS A 257 -6.29 7.80 16.92
N ALA A 258 -5.22 8.06 16.17
CA ALA A 258 -4.85 9.42 15.76
C ALA A 258 -5.92 10.08 14.88
N ALA A 259 -6.51 9.32 13.95
CA ALA A 259 -7.63 9.78 13.15
C ALA A 259 -8.86 10.11 14.02
N LEU A 260 -9.18 9.26 15.00
CA LEU A 260 -10.28 9.49 15.95
C LEU A 260 -10.06 10.75 16.82
N GLU A 261 -8.81 11.08 17.12
CA GLU A 261 -8.41 12.28 17.87
C GLU A 261 -8.36 13.55 17.00
N GLY A 262 -8.72 13.46 15.71
CA GLY A 262 -8.73 14.58 14.78
C GLY A 262 -7.32 15.08 14.41
N LYS A 263 -6.30 14.22 14.53
CA LYS A 263 -4.92 14.60 14.18
C LYS A 263 -4.76 14.75 12.67
N THR A 264 -3.84 15.63 12.27
CA THR A 264 -3.57 15.92 10.85
C THR A 264 -3.01 14.69 10.14
N LEU A 265 -3.19 14.62 8.82
CA LEU A 265 -2.60 13.58 7.97
C LEU A 265 -1.08 13.47 8.17
N GLU A 266 -0.40 14.60 8.36
CA GLU A 266 1.03 14.65 8.66
C GLU A 266 1.37 13.92 9.97
N THR A 267 0.54 14.08 11.01
CA THR A 267 0.73 13.39 12.30
C THR A 267 0.44 11.89 12.17
N ILE A 268 -0.58 11.52 11.40
CA ILE A 268 -0.90 10.11 11.11
C ILE A 268 0.27 9.46 10.34
N GLU A 269 0.79 10.15 9.34
CA GLU A 269 1.94 9.71 8.54
C GLU A 269 3.21 9.57 9.39
N LEU A 270 3.49 10.54 10.26
CA LEU A 270 4.57 10.46 11.23
C LEU A 270 4.39 9.27 12.17
N THR A 271 3.17 9.03 12.66
CA THR A 271 2.86 7.89 13.55
C THR A 271 3.15 6.57 12.83
N ARG A 272 2.68 6.43 11.58
CA ARG A 272 2.96 5.28 10.70
C ARG A 272 4.44 5.08 10.44
N GLN A 273 5.16 6.16 10.18
CA GLN A 273 6.61 6.10 10.00
C GLN A 273 7.32 5.62 11.26
N MET A 274 6.89 6.06 12.45
CA MET A 274 7.43 5.58 13.73
C MET A 274 7.13 4.09 13.94
N GLU A 275 5.90 3.67 13.68
CA GLU A 275 5.46 2.27 13.75
C GLU A 275 6.32 1.38 12.84
N ASN A 276 6.42 1.73 11.56
CA ASN A 276 7.20 0.98 10.57
C ASN A 276 8.69 0.98 10.90
N THR A 277 9.22 2.07 11.43
CA THR A 277 10.62 2.13 11.86
C THR A 277 10.90 1.20 13.03
N ILE A 278 10.02 1.18 14.03
CA ILE A 278 10.16 0.27 15.18
C ILE A 278 10.02 -1.18 14.72
N ASN A 279 9.00 -1.50 13.93
CA ASN A 279 8.73 -2.86 13.47
C ASN A 279 9.81 -3.39 12.51
N SER A 280 10.40 -2.54 11.67
CA SER A 280 11.52 -2.96 10.78
C SER A 280 12.81 -3.25 11.56
N ILE A 281 13.03 -2.57 12.70
CA ILE A 281 14.22 -2.79 13.53
C ILE A 281 14.03 -3.93 14.52
N LEU A 282 12.90 -3.98 15.22
CA LEU A 282 12.67 -4.93 16.31
C LEU A 282 11.84 -6.15 15.92
N GLY A 283 11.12 -6.08 14.81
CA GLY A 283 10.23 -7.13 14.33
C GLY A 283 8.74 -6.77 14.44
N PRO A 284 7.87 -7.45 13.67
CA PRO A 284 6.45 -7.14 13.59
C PRO A 284 5.70 -7.17 14.94
N GLY A 285 4.80 -6.20 15.14
CA GLY A 285 3.97 -6.05 16.34
C GLY A 285 4.73 -5.56 17.58
N THR A 286 5.98 -5.11 17.43
CA THR A 286 6.76 -4.59 18.56
C THR A 286 6.40 -3.13 18.88
N SER A 287 5.95 -2.37 17.87
CA SER A 287 5.45 -1.01 17.98
C SER A 287 4.36 -0.81 19.03
N ASP A 288 3.54 -1.83 19.28
CA ASP A 288 2.43 -1.79 20.26
C ASP A 288 2.91 -1.56 21.70
N ASN A 289 4.19 -1.83 21.97
CA ASN A 289 4.81 -1.59 23.28
C ASN A 289 5.32 -0.15 23.44
N PHE A 290 5.22 0.68 22.41
CA PHE A 290 5.69 2.06 22.41
C PHE A 290 4.54 3.05 22.45
N ASN A 291 4.75 4.16 23.15
CA ASN A 291 3.84 5.29 23.08
C ASN A 291 4.17 6.12 21.82
N LEU A 292 3.60 5.74 20.68
CA LEU A 292 3.85 6.40 19.39
C LEU A 292 3.41 7.87 19.37
N GLU A 293 2.41 8.23 20.16
CA GLU A 293 1.94 9.61 20.30
C GLU A 293 2.99 10.50 20.99
N GLN A 294 3.63 10.00 22.05
CA GLN A 294 4.74 10.71 22.67
C GLN A 294 5.94 10.79 21.72
N LEU A 295 6.25 9.68 21.04
CA LEU A 295 7.37 9.61 20.09
C LEU A 295 7.22 10.57 18.91
N THR A 296 6.01 10.75 18.39
CA THR A 296 5.75 11.72 17.32
C THR A 296 5.86 13.15 17.81
N ALA A 297 5.41 13.46 19.03
CA ALA A 297 5.64 14.76 19.65
C ALA A 297 7.14 15.03 19.88
N ASP A 298 7.87 14.07 20.44
CA ASP A 298 9.32 14.16 20.67
C ASP A 298 10.09 14.34 19.34
N TYR A 299 9.64 13.67 18.28
CA TYR A 299 10.20 13.83 16.94
C TYR A 299 9.93 15.23 16.37
N ALA A 300 8.71 15.75 16.52
CA ALA A 300 8.38 17.09 16.06
C ALA A 300 9.20 18.18 16.78
N ASP A 301 9.43 17.99 18.08
CA ASP A 301 10.23 18.91 18.90
C ASP A 301 11.73 18.81 18.61
N ASN A 302 12.26 17.59 18.40
CA ASN A 302 13.68 17.38 18.08
C ASN A 302 13.91 16.16 17.16
N PRO A 303 13.84 16.36 15.83
CA PRO A 303 14.05 15.28 14.86
C PRO A 303 15.45 14.65 14.94
N THR A 304 16.44 15.42 15.39
CA THR A 304 17.84 14.98 15.48
C THR A 304 18.02 13.98 16.62
N ALA A 305 17.35 14.19 17.76
CA ALA A 305 17.37 13.26 18.89
C ALA A 305 16.81 11.88 18.52
N PHE A 306 15.81 11.84 17.65
CA PHE A 306 15.29 10.57 17.15
C PHE A 306 16.37 9.76 16.43
N THR A 307 17.14 10.40 15.55
CA THR A 307 18.18 9.73 14.75
C THR A 307 19.43 9.41 15.57
N GLN A 308 19.83 10.30 16.49
CA GLN A 308 21.08 10.17 17.24
C GLN A 308 20.94 9.41 18.57
N GLU A 309 19.74 9.32 19.13
CA GLU A 309 19.51 8.70 20.43
C GLU A 309 18.52 7.55 20.37
N PHE A 310 17.34 7.76 19.76
CA PHE A 310 16.29 6.75 19.76
C PHE A 310 16.60 5.57 18.83
N LEU A 311 17.01 5.83 17.58
CA LEU A 311 17.38 4.77 16.64
C LEU A 311 18.52 3.87 17.17
N PRO A 312 19.63 4.40 17.71
CA PRO A 312 20.66 3.56 18.32
C PRO A 312 20.14 2.71 19.49
N LYS A 313 19.26 3.25 20.33
CA LYS A 313 18.64 2.49 21.43
C LYS A 313 17.77 1.33 20.90
N LEU A 314 17.02 1.54 19.82
CA LEU A 314 16.27 0.47 19.17
C LEU A 314 17.21 -0.61 18.60
N GLN A 315 18.32 -0.21 17.97
CA GLN A 315 19.31 -1.15 17.45
C GLN A 315 20.00 -1.95 18.57
N ASP A 316 20.27 -1.32 19.72
CA ASP A 316 20.81 -2.02 20.90
C ASP A 316 19.77 -2.99 21.49
N GLN A 317 18.50 -2.60 21.49
CA GLN A 317 17.40 -3.49 21.89
C GLN A 317 17.25 -4.67 20.92
N PHE A 318 17.40 -4.46 19.61
CA PHE A 318 17.49 -5.54 18.63
C PHE A 318 18.63 -6.50 18.98
N GLN A 319 19.85 -5.98 19.19
CA GLN A 319 21.01 -6.83 19.53
C GLN A 319 20.91 -7.51 20.90
N THR A 320 20.04 -7.03 21.78
CA THR A 320 19.73 -7.69 23.05
C THR A 320 18.71 -8.81 22.84
N THR A 321 17.69 -8.57 22.02
CA THR A 321 16.63 -9.54 21.70
C THR A 321 17.17 -10.69 20.85
N TYR A 322 17.99 -10.37 19.85
CA TYR A 322 18.65 -11.30 18.96
C TYR A 322 20.14 -11.37 19.30
N ALA A 323 20.44 -11.93 20.47
CA ALA A 323 21.77 -11.96 21.07
C ALA A 323 22.85 -12.61 20.17
N GLN A 324 22.44 -13.48 19.25
CA GLN A 324 23.32 -14.09 18.23
C GLN A 324 23.96 -13.07 17.27
N TYR A 325 23.35 -11.88 17.13
CA TYR A 325 23.86 -10.78 16.31
C TYR A 325 24.54 -9.69 17.13
N LYS A 326 24.68 -9.87 18.46
CA LYS A 326 25.30 -8.88 19.33
C LYS A 326 26.75 -8.61 18.93
N GLY A 327 27.09 -7.33 18.75
CA GLY A 327 28.43 -6.90 18.34
C GLY A 327 28.74 -7.12 16.85
N THR A 328 27.78 -7.61 16.06
CA THR A 328 27.88 -7.65 14.60
C THR A 328 27.38 -6.35 13.96
N ASN A 329 27.55 -6.24 12.63
CA ASN A 329 26.99 -5.14 11.84
C ASN A 329 25.48 -5.25 11.60
N VAL A 330 24.87 -6.39 11.96
CA VAL A 330 23.43 -6.58 11.84
C VAL A 330 22.73 -5.82 12.96
N LYS A 331 21.87 -4.86 12.60
CA LYS A 331 21.28 -3.90 13.54
C LYS A 331 19.75 -3.84 13.48
N ALA A 332 19.14 -4.49 12.50
CA ALA A 332 17.69 -4.50 12.32
C ALA A 332 17.17 -5.89 11.96
N TYR A 333 15.91 -6.14 12.34
CA TYR A 333 15.18 -7.36 12.05
C TYR A 333 15.01 -7.61 10.54
N GLU A 334 14.69 -6.59 9.75
CA GLU A 334 14.52 -6.77 8.29
C GLU A 334 15.83 -7.16 7.55
N GLU A 335 17.00 -7.02 8.18
CA GLU A 335 18.26 -7.54 7.61
C GLU A 335 18.36 -9.07 7.71
N ILE A 336 17.70 -9.67 8.71
CA ILE A 336 17.73 -11.12 8.98
C ILE A 336 16.45 -11.83 8.53
N ALA A 337 15.33 -11.11 8.47
CA ALA A 337 14.01 -11.70 8.22
C ALA A 337 13.92 -12.49 6.89
N PRO A 338 14.50 -12.06 5.75
CA PRO A 338 14.37 -12.79 4.49
C PRO A 338 14.92 -14.24 4.53
N SER A 339 16.05 -14.46 5.21
CA SER A 339 16.63 -15.80 5.35
C SER A 339 15.81 -16.67 6.28
N LEU A 340 15.35 -16.10 7.40
CA LEU A 340 14.47 -16.77 8.36
C LEU A 340 13.12 -17.16 7.73
N ARG A 341 12.53 -16.28 6.93
CA ARG A 341 11.27 -16.53 6.19
C ARG A 341 11.44 -17.72 5.23
N SER A 342 12.56 -17.77 4.53
CA SER A 342 12.88 -18.85 3.61
C SER A 342 13.08 -20.19 4.34
N GLU A 343 13.78 -20.17 5.47
CA GLU A 343 13.99 -21.34 6.31
C GLU A 343 12.66 -21.88 6.87
N TRP A 344 11.82 -21.00 7.41
CA TRP A 344 10.50 -21.39 7.92
C TRP A 344 9.61 -22.01 6.84
N VAL A 345 9.53 -21.41 5.65
CA VAL A 345 8.75 -21.98 4.54
C VAL A 345 9.30 -23.34 4.13
N SER A 346 10.63 -23.53 4.15
CA SER A 346 11.24 -24.81 3.79
C SER A 346 10.88 -25.95 4.76
N ILE A 347 10.61 -25.62 6.03
CA ILE A 347 10.26 -26.60 7.07
C ILE A 347 8.75 -26.79 7.15
N THR A 348 7.99 -25.71 7.18
CA THR A 348 6.53 -25.74 7.43
C THR A 348 5.70 -25.90 6.17
N GLY A 349 6.24 -25.53 5.01
CA GLY A 349 5.52 -25.44 3.74
C GLY A 349 4.58 -24.24 3.63
N GLN A 350 4.57 -23.33 4.61
CA GLN A 350 3.71 -22.15 4.63
C GLN A 350 4.49 -20.89 5.04
N LYS A 351 3.95 -19.71 4.68
CA LYS A 351 4.50 -18.44 5.17
C LYS A 351 4.27 -18.34 6.69
N ALA A 352 5.25 -17.80 7.40
CA ALA A 352 5.11 -17.54 8.83
C ALA A 352 4.17 -16.37 9.10
N ASP A 353 3.41 -16.47 10.18
CA ASP A 353 2.87 -15.29 10.87
C ASP A 353 3.93 -14.79 11.86
N GLU A 354 4.56 -13.68 11.52
CA GLU A 354 5.70 -13.13 12.24
C GLU A 354 5.34 -12.48 13.58
N THR A 355 4.04 -12.38 13.89
CA THR A 355 3.56 -11.87 15.18
C THR A 355 3.45 -12.97 16.26
N THR A 356 3.46 -14.24 15.84
CA THR A 356 3.26 -15.40 16.72
C THR A 356 4.42 -15.65 17.66
N ALA A 357 4.12 -16.31 18.79
CA ALA A 357 5.13 -16.70 19.76
C ALA A 357 6.13 -17.70 19.17
N GLN A 358 5.66 -18.66 18.36
CA GLN A 358 6.52 -19.64 17.70
C GLN A 358 7.51 -18.97 16.75
N TRP A 359 7.06 -18.02 15.93
CA TRP A 359 7.97 -17.28 15.06
C TRP A 359 9.00 -16.46 15.85
N LYS A 360 8.56 -15.74 16.88
CA LYS A 360 9.45 -14.92 17.73
C LYS A 360 10.54 -15.78 18.37
N GLN A 361 10.20 -16.98 18.85
CA GLN A 361 11.17 -17.94 19.36
C GLN A 361 12.11 -18.44 18.25
N PHE A 362 11.56 -18.85 17.11
CA PHE A 362 12.33 -19.30 15.95
C PHE A 362 13.37 -18.26 15.51
N ALA A 363 12.97 -16.99 15.39
CA ALA A 363 13.83 -15.91 14.95
C ALA A 363 14.91 -15.54 15.99
N ALA A 364 14.61 -15.67 17.29
CA ALA A 364 15.52 -15.35 18.38
C ALA A 364 16.57 -16.44 18.63
N THR A 365 16.27 -17.70 18.30
CA THR A 365 17.16 -18.84 18.57
C THR A 365 18.35 -18.89 17.60
N ASN A 366 19.54 -19.19 18.13
CA ASN A 366 20.73 -19.41 17.30
C ASN A 366 20.94 -20.88 16.90
N ASP A 367 20.38 -21.82 17.66
CA ASP A 367 20.52 -23.25 17.40
C ASP A 367 19.65 -23.68 16.20
N ILE A 368 20.28 -24.31 15.21
CA ILE A 368 19.62 -24.78 13.99
C ILE A 368 18.68 -25.96 14.28
N ALA A 369 19.05 -26.83 15.22
CA ALA A 369 18.21 -27.97 15.60
C ALA A 369 16.95 -27.48 16.33
N GLU A 370 17.12 -26.60 17.31
CA GLU A 370 15.99 -26.02 18.05
C GLU A 370 15.08 -25.19 17.14
N ARG A 371 15.64 -24.44 16.17
CA ARG A 371 14.85 -23.75 15.14
C ARG A 371 13.99 -24.70 14.32
N LYS A 372 14.55 -25.84 13.91
CA LYS A 372 13.79 -26.87 13.20
C LYS A 372 12.67 -27.44 14.06
N ASP A 373 12.94 -27.71 15.33
CA ASP A 373 11.93 -28.24 16.25
C ASP A 373 10.78 -27.24 16.46
N ILE A 374 11.07 -25.95 16.63
CA ILE A 374 10.05 -24.89 16.76
C ILE A 374 9.20 -24.78 15.49
N ALA A 375 9.83 -24.69 14.32
CA ALA A 375 9.12 -24.58 13.06
C ALA A 375 8.29 -25.85 12.77
N PHE A 376 8.81 -27.02 13.10
CA PHE A 376 8.09 -28.28 12.94
C PHE A 376 6.91 -28.40 13.90
N ALA A 377 7.05 -27.95 15.15
CA ALA A 377 5.92 -27.86 16.09
C ALA A 377 4.84 -26.91 15.57
N ALA A 378 5.22 -25.76 15.02
CA ALA A 378 4.25 -24.86 14.36
C ALA A 378 3.58 -25.51 13.14
N ALA A 379 4.31 -26.29 12.35
CA ALA A 379 3.77 -27.04 11.22
C ALA A 379 2.76 -28.11 11.68
N ALA A 380 2.99 -28.74 12.84
CA ALA A 380 2.07 -29.67 13.47
C ALA A 380 0.77 -28.99 13.92
N ASP A 381 0.87 -27.85 14.61
CA ASP A 381 -0.27 -27.07 15.08
C ASP A 381 -1.15 -26.59 13.91
N LEU A 382 -0.51 -26.18 12.81
CA LEU A 382 -1.17 -25.74 11.57
C LEU A 382 -1.66 -26.91 10.70
N GLY A 383 -1.27 -28.15 11.00
CA GLY A 383 -1.60 -29.33 10.22
C GLY A 383 -1.14 -29.24 8.76
N THR A 384 0.08 -28.76 8.52
CA THR A 384 0.57 -28.57 7.14
C THR A 384 0.85 -29.90 6.44
N GLN A 385 0.90 -29.87 5.09
CA GLN A 385 1.23 -31.07 4.31
C GLN A 385 2.67 -31.52 4.55
N ALA A 386 3.62 -30.58 4.68
CA ALA A 386 5.01 -30.88 4.99
C ALA A 386 5.16 -31.65 6.31
N TYR A 387 4.41 -31.27 7.35
CA TYR A 387 4.36 -32.02 8.61
C TYR A 387 3.85 -33.45 8.40
N ARG A 388 2.72 -33.61 7.69
CA ARG A 388 2.14 -34.93 7.41
C ARG A 388 3.10 -35.84 6.66
N ASP A 389 3.76 -35.32 5.63
CA ASP A 389 4.70 -36.08 4.80
C ASP A 389 5.93 -36.52 5.62
N GLN A 390 6.46 -35.64 6.48
CA GLN A 390 7.58 -35.96 7.36
C GLN A 390 7.20 -37.01 8.41
N VAL A 391 6.04 -36.89 9.07
CA VAL A 391 5.56 -37.90 10.02
C VAL A 391 5.36 -39.25 9.35
N ILE A 392 4.81 -39.28 8.13
CA ILE A 392 4.69 -40.51 7.34
C ILE A 392 6.08 -41.09 7.07
N SER A 393 7.03 -40.28 6.61
CA SER A 393 8.39 -40.75 6.34
C SER A 393 9.08 -41.30 7.59
N ASP A 394 8.91 -40.65 8.75
CA ASP A 394 9.52 -41.09 10.01
C ASP A 394 8.88 -42.38 10.55
N LEU A 395 7.57 -42.55 10.35
CA LEU A 395 6.87 -43.80 10.63
C LEU A 395 7.36 -44.92 9.70
N GLU A 396 7.53 -44.64 8.41
CA GLU A 396 8.05 -45.62 7.46
C GLU A 396 9.50 -46.01 7.76
N ASN A 397 10.33 -45.07 8.21
CA ASN A 397 11.72 -45.33 8.57
C ASN A 397 11.85 -46.19 9.84
N ASN A 398 11.01 -45.93 10.85
CA ASN A 398 11.09 -46.62 12.14
C ASN A 398 10.30 -47.92 12.20
N PHE A 399 9.18 -48.01 11.49
CA PHE A 399 8.25 -49.15 11.56
C PHE A 399 8.12 -49.91 10.23
N GLY A 400 8.72 -49.41 9.15
CA GLY A 400 8.57 -49.95 7.81
C GLY A 400 7.30 -49.44 7.11
N LYS A 401 7.24 -49.62 5.79
CA LYS A 401 6.08 -49.18 4.98
C LYS A 401 4.84 -49.98 5.31
N ALA A 402 3.68 -49.31 5.30
CA ALA A 402 2.39 -49.98 5.44
C ALA A 402 2.24 -51.09 4.37
N GLY A 403 2.11 -52.34 4.80
CA GLY A 403 2.03 -53.52 3.92
C GLY A 403 3.35 -54.27 3.67
N ALA A 404 4.48 -53.77 4.17
CA ALA A 404 5.73 -54.53 4.17
C ALA A 404 5.64 -55.65 5.23
N ARG A 405 5.52 -56.91 4.78
CA ARG A 405 5.65 -58.06 5.67
C ARG A 405 7.07 -58.06 6.24
N ALA A 406 7.19 -58.16 7.57
CA ALA A 406 8.47 -58.40 8.23
C ALA A 406 9.04 -59.75 7.75
N THR A 407 9.85 -59.73 6.70
CA THR A 407 10.69 -60.86 6.33
C THR A 407 11.87 -60.83 7.27
N GLY A 408 11.73 -61.57 8.39
CA GLY A 408 12.77 -61.71 9.41
C GLY A 408 14.11 -62.09 8.80
N GLY A 409 15.16 -61.39 9.23
CA GLY A 409 16.51 -61.62 8.73
C GLY A 409 17.61 -60.82 9.43
N GLY A 410 17.73 -60.92 10.77
CA GLY A 410 18.96 -60.69 11.57
C GLY A 410 19.48 -59.25 11.68
N SER A 411 20.22 -58.83 12.71
CA SER A 411 20.64 -59.44 13.98
C SER A 411 20.76 -58.32 15.01
N PHE A 412 20.35 -58.56 16.25
CA PHE A 412 20.79 -57.73 17.38
C PHE A 412 22.30 -57.94 17.60
N ARG A 413 23.07 -56.85 17.57
CA ARG A 413 24.36 -56.71 18.24
C ARG A 413 24.42 -55.37 18.94
#